data_AF-A0A1J4MF37-F1
#
_entry.id   AF-A0A1J4MF37-F1
#
_cell.length_a   1.000
_cell.length_b   1.000
_cell.length_c   1.000
_cell.angle_alpha   90.00
_cell.angle_beta   90.00
_cell.angle_gamma   90.00
#
_symmetry.space_group_name_H-M   'P 1'
#
loop_
_entity.id
_entity.type
_entity.pdbx_description
1 polymer ?
#
loop_
_entity_poly.entity_id
_entity_poly.type
_entity_poly.pdbx_seq_one_letter_code
_entity_poly.pdbx_strand_id
1 'polypeptide(L)'
;MNKNSVNKFRSFIIVIHQKYGCLLLKSSKKSEHDIFQLPGGRLDEKDLIINQLEMNNDDYNIKTHILPKEDSFKVAAARELYEETGMDFRNRLHMLKPLEFDLPKKWKFFYLDITNTEITENQCQNKSDRNCYFKPFQKIAKYFISILYTLNNCFNTTNFHLKLSKEHESFLFEKDLVKASQLVQSHSKGICSKALLLFKQNYQT
;
A
#
# COMPACT_ATOMS: atom_id res chain seq x y z
N MET A 1 4.66 -21.43 26.00
CA MET A 1 4.18 -21.04 24.65
C MET A 1 4.39 -19.54 24.49
N ASN A 2 5.42 -19.13 23.76
CA ASN A 2 5.94 -17.76 23.82
C ASN A 2 5.46 -16.91 22.65
N LYS A 3 4.87 -15.75 22.99
CA LYS A 3 4.57 -14.54 22.21
C LYS A 3 3.66 -14.66 20.98
N ASN A 4 2.44 -14.11 21.12
CA ASN A 4 1.70 -13.51 20.01
C ASN A 4 2.59 -12.45 19.33
N SER A 5 3.37 -12.87 18.33
CA SER A 5 4.22 -11.97 17.56
C SER A 5 3.36 -11.19 16.58
N VAL A 6 3.54 -9.87 16.55
CA VAL A 6 2.87 -8.92 15.65
C VAL A 6 3.00 -9.37 14.19
N ASN A 7 4.12 -10.00 13.86
CA ASN A 7 4.49 -10.53 12.55
C ASN A 7 3.56 -11.63 12.00
N LYS A 8 2.60 -12.12 12.80
CA LYS A 8 1.53 -13.03 12.34
C LYS A 8 0.41 -12.30 11.59
N PHE A 9 0.26 -11.00 11.86
CA PHE A 9 -0.71 -10.12 11.22
C PHE A 9 -0.16 -9.62 9.89
N ARG A 10 -1.05 -9.40 8.93
CA ARG A 10 -0.70 -8.96 7.59
C ARG A 10 -1.64 -7.87 7.12
N SER A 11 -1.10 -6.96 6.34
CA SER A 11 -1.84 -5.87 5.72
C SER A 11 -1.52 -5.81 4.24
N PHE A 12 -2.55 -5.73 3.41
CA PHE A 12 -2.43 -5.64 1.96
C PHE A 12 -3.22 -4.45 1.44
N ILE A 13 -2.81 -3.94 0.27
CA ILE A 13 -3.49 -2.83 -0.39
C ILE A 13 -3.81 -3.18 -1.84
N ILE A 14 -5.09 -3.00 -2.21
CA ILE A 14 -5.58 -3.08 -3.58
C ILE A 14 -5.48 -1.66 -4.14
N VAL A 15 -4.45 -1.41 -4.94
CA VAL A 15 -4.25 -0.14 -5.62
C VAL A 15 -4.90 -0.23 -7.00
N ILE A 16 -5.91 0.61 -7.26
CA ILE A 16 -6.57 0.70 -8.57
C ILE A 16 -6.17 2.02 -9.23
N HIS A 17 -5.59 1.92 -10.42
CA HIS A 17 -5.49 3.05 -11.30
C HIS A 17 -6.71 3.13 -12.21
N GLN A 18 -7.41 4.26 -12.22
CA GLN A 18 -8.68 4.45 -12.95
C GLN A 18 -8.62 3.99 -14.42
N LYS A 19 -7.51 4.26 -15.11
CA LYS A 19 -7.31 3.87 -16.52
C LYS A 19 -6.70 2.49 -16.74
N TYR A 20 -5.92 1.96 -15.81
CA TYR A 20 -5.05 0.79 -16.09
C TYR A 20 -5.41 -0.45 -15.26
N GLY A 21 -6.19 -0.30 -14.19
CA GLY A 21 -6.65 -1.41 -13.36
C GLY A 21 -5.83 -1.59 -12.10
N CYS A 22 -5.79 -2.82 -11.59
CA CYS A 22 -5.15 -3.19 -10.34
C CYS A 22 -3.63 -3.32 -10.49
N LEU A 23 -2.87 -2.66 -9.62
CA LEU A 23 -1.41 -2.79 -9.56
C LEU A 23 -1.03 -4.16 -9.00
N LEU A 24 -0.25 -4.91 -9.78
CA LEU A 24 0.36 -6.18 -9.37
C LEU A 24 1.88 -6.07 -9.46
N LEU A 25 2.58 -6.64 -8.49
CA LEU A 25 4.04 -6.67 -8.43
C LEU A 25 4.55 -8.06 -8.78
N LYS A 26 5.49 -8.15 -9.73
CA LYS A 26 6.12 -9.41 -10.10
C LYS A 26 7.25 -9.72 -9.14
N SER A 27 7.18 -10.84 -8.44
CA SER A 27 8.19 -11.27 -7.47
C SER A 27 9.47 -11.73 -8.17
N SER A 28 10.63 -11.36 -7.62
CA SER A 28 11.95 -11.81 -8.08
C SER A 28 12.29 -13.26 -7.69
N LYS A 29 11.37 -13.98 -7.05
CA LYS A 29 11.59 -15.36 -6.62
C LYS A 29 11.62 -16.28 -7.84
N LYS A 30 12.63 -17.17 -7.90
CA LYS A 30 12.73 -18.18 -8.95
C LYS A 30 11.55 -19.13 -8.87
N SER A 31 10.74 -19.15 -9.92
CA SER A 31 9.63 -20.07 -10.11
C SER A 31 9.47 -20.38 -11.59
N GLU A 32 8.85 -21.52 -11.89
CA GLU A 32 8.55 -21.95 -13.26
C GLU A 32 7.57 -20.99 -13.97
N HIS A 33 6.73 -20.31 -13.19
CA HIS A 33 5.73 -19.37 -13.66
C HIS A 33 5.93 -18.00 -13.01
N ASP A 34 5.51 -16.94 -13.70
CA ASP A 34 5.53 -15.59 -13.16
C ASP A 34 4.62 -15.49 -11.92
N ILE A 35 5.20 -15.11 -10.77
CA ILE A 35 4.47 -14.94 -9.51
C ILE A 35 4.18 -13.46 -9.32
N PHE A 36 2.89 -13.10 -9.33
CA PHE A 36 2.45 -11.76 -9.00
C PHE A 36 1.92 -11.67 -7.57
N GLN A 37 2.03 -10.48 -7.00
CA GLN A 37 1.66 -10.17 -5.63
C GLN A 37 0.89 -8.85 -5.58
N LEU A 38 0.05 -8.70 -4.56
CA LEU A 38 -0.49 -7.39 -4.18
C LEU A 38 0.54 -6.71 -3.28
N PRO A 39 0.69 -5.38 -3.34
CA PRO A 39 1.52 -4.69 -2.37
C PRO A 39 1.02 -4.93 -0.95
N GLY A 40 1.95 -5.15 -0.02
CA GLY A 40 1.63 -5.45 1.37
C GLY A 40 2.43 -6.59 1.97
N GLY A 41 2.35 -6.71 3.29
CA GLY A 41 3.28 -7.56 4.02
C GLY A 41 2.87 -7.81 5.46
N ARG A 42 3.88 -8.01 6.30
CA ARG A 42 3.68 -8.29 7.73
C ARG A 42 3.61 -6.97 8.49
N LEU A 43 2.85 -6.97 9.58
CA LEU A 43 2.95 -5.89 10.55
C LEU A 43 4.24 -6.04 11.34
N ASP A 44 4.88 -4.91 11.61
CA ASP A 44 6.04 -4.77 12.48
C ASP A 44 5.65 -4.06 13.78
N GLU A 45 6.50 -4.18 14.81
CA GLU A 45 6.27 -3.53 16.11
C GLU A 45 6.14 -2.00 15.98
N LYS A 46 6.83 -1.40 15.01
CA LYS A 46 6.76 0.05 14.72
C LYS A 46 5.39 0.49 14.20
N ASP A 47 4.65 -0.41 13.55
CA ASP A 47 3.29 -0.11 13.05
C ASP A 47 2.28 -0.01 14.21
N LEU A 48 2.65 -0.47 15.41
CA LEU A 48 1.81 -0.38 16.62
C LEU A 48 1.96 0.96 17.36
N ILE A 49 2.96 1.78 17.02
CA ILE A 49 3.28 3.00 17.77
C ILE A 49 2.11 4.00 17.74
N ILE A 50 1.33 4.06 16.66
CA ILE A 50 0.13 4.92 16.61
C ILE A 50 -0.85 4.57 17.72
N ASN A 51 -1.05 3.27 18.01
CA ASN A 51 -1.94 2.84 19.09
C ASN A 51 -1.41 3.27 20.48
N GLN A 52 -0.10 3.40 20.64
CA GLN A 52 0.53 3.73 21.92
C GLN A 52 0.45 5.23 22.23
N LEU A 53 0.55 6.08 21.20
CA LEU A 53 0.44 7.53 21.37
C LEU A 53 -0.97 7.97 21.80
N GLU A 54 -2.01 7.22 21.42
CA GLU A 54 -3.39 7.42 21.90
C GLU A 54 -3.63 6.96 23.34
N MET A 55 -2.74 6.11 23.90
CA MET A 55 -2.91 5.52 25.24
C MET A 55 -2.11 6.24 26.34
N ASN A 56 -1.51 7.39 26.04
CA ASN A 56 -0.93 8.25 27.06
C ASN A 56 -2.03 8.98 27.83
N ASN A 57 -2.63 8.31 28.82
CA ASN A 57 -2.99 9.01 30.06
C ASN A 57 -2.89 8.15 31.32
N ASP A 58 -3.30 6.89 31.37
CA ASP A 58 -3.29 6.17 32.67
C ASP A 58 -3.14 4.65 32.52
N ASP A 59 -1.92 4.10 32.43
CA ASP A 59 -1.46 2.83 33.04
C ASP A 59 -0.18 2.31 32.38
N TYR A 60 0.97 2.55 33.02
CA TYR A 60 2.29 2.25 32.45
C TYR A 60 2.78 0.81 32.71
N ASN A 61 1.89 -0.17 32.89
CA ASN A 61 2.35 -1.51 33.31
C ASN A 61 1.66 -2.72 32.69
N ILE A 62 1.07 -2.56 31.51
CA ILE A 62 0.46 -3.69 30.82
C ILE A 62 1.24 -4.07 29.56
N LYS A 63 2.27 -4.91 29.71
CA LYS A 63 2.83 -5.75 28.63
C LYS A 63 1.83 -6.84 28.19
N THR A 64 0.55 -6.52 28.04
CA THR A 64 -0.45 -7.45 27.50
C THR A 64 -0.34 -7.47 26.00
N HIS A 65 -0.59 -8.65 25.43
CA HIS A 65 -0.88 -8.90 24.04
C HIS A 65 -1.64 -7.77 23.33
N ILE A 66 -0.92 -6.80 22.77
CA ILE A 66 -1.52 -5.71 21.99
C ILE A 66 -2.03 -6.33 20.70
N LEU A 67 -3.36 -6.42 20.57
CA LEU A 67 -3.99 -6.72 19.31
C LEU A 67 -3.86 -5.48 18.42
N PRO A 68 -3.32 -5.59 17.19
CA PRO A 68 -3.23 -4.42 16.32
C PRO A 68 -4.63 -3.86 16.03
N LYS A 69 -4.81 -2.55 16.20
CA LYS A 69 -6.00 -1.82 15.73
C LYS A 69 -5.91 -1.61 14.21
N GLU A 70 -7.02 -1.19 13.60
CA GLU A 70 -7.08 -0.90 12.14
C GLU A 70 -5.98 0.05 11.67
N ASP A 71 -5.69 1.12 12.43
CA ASP A 71 -4.66 2.08 12.07
C ASP A 71 -3.26 1.46 11.97
N SER A 72 -2.95 0.45 12.78
CA SER A 72 -1.69 -0.30 12.63
C SER A 72 -1.61 -1.05 11.31
N PHE A 73 -2.71 -1.68 10.89
CA PHE A 73 -2.75 -2.32 9.57
C PHE A 73 -2.62 -1.28 8.45
N LYS A 74 -3.23 -0.12 8.63
CA LYS A 74 -3.21 0.98 7.65
C LYS A 74 -1.82 1.57 7.47
N VAL A 75 -1.09 1.78 8.56
CA VAL A 75 0.32 2.17 8.57
C VAL A 75 1.18 1.12 7.87
N ALA A 76 0.99 -0.15 8.22
CA ALA A 76 1.72 -1.25 7.60
C ALA A 76 1.48 -1.31 6.08
N ALA A 77 0.23 -1.18 5.63
CA ALA A 77 -0.10 -1.16 4.20
C ALA A 77 0.59 0.00 3.47
N ALA A 78 0.59 1.21 4.05
CA ALA A 78 1.25 2.37 3.45
C ALA A 78 2.79 2.25 3.45
N ARG A 79 3.37 1.65 4.50
CA ARG A 79 4.81 1.34 4.57
C ARG A 79 5.21 0.36 3.49
N GLU A 80 4.54 -0.78 3.41
CA GLU A 80 4.83 -1.83 2.43
C GLU A 80 4.66 -1.30 1.00
N LEU A 81 3.60 -0.52 0.73
CA LEU A 81 3.43 0.13 -0.58
C LEU A 81 4.63 1.01 -0.94
N TYR A 82 5.12 1.83 0.00
CA TYR A 82 6.28 2.68 -0.22
C TYR A 82 7.56 1.85 -0.42
N GLU A 83 7.79 0.85 0.42
CA GLU A 83 8.98 -0.02 0.35
C GLU A 83 9.03 -0.80 -0.97
N GLU A 84 7.89 -1.29 -1.45
CA GLU A 84 7.78 -2.14 -2.64
C GLU A 84 7.67 -1.37 -3.96
N THR A 85 7.15 -0.14 -3.94
CA THR A 85 6.82 0.62 -5.18
C THR A 85 7.38 2.04 -5.23
N GLY A 86 7.81 2.59 -4.08
CA GLY A 86 8.20 3.99 -3.92
C GLY A 86 7.04 4.98 -3.88
N MET A 87 5.78 4.52 -3.92
CA MET A 87 4.61 5.39 -3.74
C MET A 87 4.38 5.70 -2.25
N ASP A 88 4.54 6.97 -1.88
CA ASP A 88 4.41 7.43 -0.49
C ASP A 88 3.01 7.97 -0.20
N PHE A 89 2.26 7.16 0.56
CA PHE A 89 0.96 7.52 1.11
C PHE A 89 0.97 7.56 2.64
N ARG A 90 2.15 7.47 3.29
CA ARG A 90 2.27 7.41 4.75
C ARG A 90 1.78 8.69 5.44
N ASN A 91 1.88 9.83 4.76
CA ASN A 91 1.32 11.12 5.22
C ASN A 91 -0.13 11.36 4.76
N ARG A 92 -0.73 10.40 4.04
CA ARG A 92 -2.07 10.47 3.46
C ARG A 92 -2.88 9.23 3.78
N LEU A 93 -2.73 8.69 5.00
CA LEU A 93 -3.41 7.45 5.41
C LEU A 93 -4.92 7.51 5.19
N HIS A 94 -5.56 8.68 5.37
CA HIS A 94 -6.99 8.86 5.10
C HIS A 94 -7.44 8.45 3.68
N MET A 95 -6.54 8.39 2.69
CA MET A 95 -6.84 7.90 1.34
C MET A 95 -6.98 6.38 1.26
N LEU A 96 -6.37 5.63 2.19
CA LEU A 96 -6.51 4.18 2.29
C LEU A 96 -7.87 3.86 2.91
N LYS A 97 -8.79 3.35 2.10
CA LYS A 97 -10.14 2.97 2.54
C LYS A 97 -10.10 1.53 3.08
N PRO A 98 -10.51 1.27 4.32
CA PRO A 98 -10.55 -0.11 4.83
C PRO A 98 -11.54 -0.94 4.01
N LEU A 99 -11.17 -2.19 3.76
CA LEU A 99 -12.03 -3.18 3.11
C LEU A 99 -12.40 -4.25 4.12
N GLU A 100 -13.70 -4.49 4.26
CA GLU A 100 -14.22 -5.53 5.14
C GLU A 100 -14.61 -6.75 4.30
N PHE A 101 -13.86 -7.83 4.52
CA PHE A 101 -14.04 -9.11 3.85
C PHE A 101 -14.22 -10.21 4.89
N ASP A 102 -15.01 -11.23 4.54
CA ASP A 102 -15.08 -12.47 5.32
C ASP A 102 -13.82 -13.33 5.07
N LEU A 103 -12.69 -12.82 5.57
CA LEU A 103 -11.37 -13.42 5.51
C LEU A 103 -10.80 -13.51 6.93
N PRO A 104 -9.77 -14.33 7.17
CA PRO A 104 -9.30 -14.52 8.53
C PRO A 104 -8.78 -13.20 9.12
N LYS A 105 -9.23 -12.87 10.35
CA LYS A 105 -9.03 -11.57 11.02
C LYS A 105 -7.59 -11.06 11.11
N LYS A 106 -6.60 -11.94 10.92
CA LYS A 106 -5.18 -11.55 10.92
C LYS A 106 -4.70 -10.92 9.61
N TRP A 107 -5.54 -10.93 8.57
CA TRP A 107 -5.33 -10.19 7.32
C TRP A 107 -6.30 -9.01 7.26
N LYS A 108 -5.78 -7.83 7.00
CA LYS A 108 -6.59 -6.65 6.65
C LYS A 108 -6.22 -6.16 5.27
N PHE A 109 -7.21 -5.58 4.61
CA PHE A 109 -7.12 -5.09 3.24
C PHE A 109 -7.55 -3.63 3.20
N PHE A 110 -6.88 -2.86 2.36
CA PHE A 110 -7.22 -1.48 2.08
C PHE A 110 -7.37 -1.28 0.57
N TYR A 111 -8.18 -0.32 0.19
CA TYR A 111 -8.35 0.14 -1.17
C TYR A 111 -7.75 1.53 -1.31
N LEU A 112 -7.03 1.74 -2.41
CA LEU A 112 -6.50 3.03 -2.80
C LEU A 112 -6.78 3.27 -4.29
N ASP A 113 -7.57 4.31 -4.56
CA ASP A 113 -7.79 4.83 -5.92
C ASP A 113 -6.68 5.82 -6.25
N ILE A 114 -6.04 5.66 -7.42
CA ILE A 114 -4.99 6.55 -7.90
C ILE A 114 -5.24 7.00 -9.34
N THR A 115 -4.69 8.15 -9.67
CA THR A 115 -4.62 8.70 -11.02
C THR A 115 -3.16 8.85 -11.47
N ASN A 116 -2.96 9.33 -12.71
CA ASN A 116 -1.63 9.68 -13.20
C ASN A 116 -0.96 10.76 -12.33
N THR A 117 -1.75 11.63 -11.68
CA THR A 117 -1.23 12.69 -10.80
C THR A 117 -0.50 12.07 -9.62
N GLU A 118 -1.10 11.12 -8.90
CA GLU A 118 -0.45 10.47 -7.77
C GLU A 118 0.82 9.73 -8.18
N ILE A 119 0.84 9.05 -9.33
CA ILE A 119 2.05 8.35 -9.79
C ILE A 119 3.17 9.36 -10.07
N THR A 120 2.85 10.47 -10.72
CA THR A 120 3.81 11.52 -11.08
C THR A 120 4.34 12.26 -9.86
N GLU A 121 3.47 12.68 -8.93
CA GLU A 121 3.88 13.38 -7.71
C GLU A 121 4.86 12.54 -6.89
N ASN A 122 4.62 11.23 -6.81
CA ASN A 122 5.53 10.30 -6.14
C ASN A 122 6.89 10.19 -6.85
N GLN A 123 6.94 10.28 -8.18
CA GLN A 123 8.22 10.33 -8.92
C GLN A 123 9.00 11.62 -8.65
N CYS A 124 8.31 12.76 -8.53
CA CYS A 124 8.95 14.05 -8.23
C CYS A 124 9.52 14.11 -6.80
N GLN A 125 8.79 13.59 -5.82
CA GLN A 125 9.24 13.57 -4.42
C GLN A 125 10.51 12.72 -4.23
N ASN A 126 10.59 11.58 -4.91
CA ASN A 126 11.77 10.71 -4.89
C ASN A 126 13.04 11.36 -5.46
N LYS A 127 12.93 12.40 -6.31
CA LYS A 127 14.09 13.16 -6.82
C LYS A 127 14.57 14.25 -5.85
N SER A 128 13.68 14.74 -5.00
CA SER A 128 13.96 15.83 -4.04
C SER A 128 14.40 15.36 -2.65
N ASP A 129 14.39 14.05 -2.36
CA ASP A 129 14.75 13.48 -1.06
C ASP A 129 16.26 13.48 -0.74
N ARG A 130 16.97 14.54 -1.14
CA ARG A 130 18.15 15.02 -0.40
C ARG A 130 17.70 16.22 0.44
N ASN A 131 17.39 15.95 1.71
CA ASN A 131 16.97 16.87 2.78
C ASN A 131 15.51 17.36 2.72
N CYS A 132 14.69 16.95 3.71
CA CYS A 132 14.16 17.90 4.70
C CYS A 132 13.24 17.26 5.74
N TYR A 133 13.61 17.43 7.02
CA TYR A 133 12.68 17.60 8.12
C TYR A 133 12.17 19.06 8.11
N PHE A 134 10.85 19.24 8.27
CA PHE A 134 10.10 20.50 8.53
C PHE A 134 9.98 21.58 7.42
N LYS A 135 8.73 21.92 7.02
CA LYS A 135 8.11 23.27 7.05
C LYS A 135 6.67 23.30 6.46
N PRO A 136 5.74 24.11 7.01
CA PRO A 136 4.35 24.24 6.54
C PRO A 136 4.21 24.83 5.13
N PHE A 137 5.22 25.55 4.64
CA PHE A 137 5.25 26.12 3.29
C PHE A 137 5.41 25.08 2.16
N GLN A 138 5.77 23.82 2.49
CA GLN A 138 5.84 22.75 1.49
C GLN A 138 4.48 22.38 0.93
N LYS A 139 3.38 22.53 1.68
CA LYS A 139 2.05 22.15 1.20
C LYS A 139 1.59 23.08 0.08
N ILE A 140 1.88 24.39 0.23
CA ILE A 140 1.60 25.40 -0.79
C ILE A 140 2.53 25.21 -1.99
N ALA A 141 3.83 25.01 -1.75
CA ALA A 141 4.79 24.75 -2.85
C ALA A 141 4.46 23.46 -3.63
N LYS A 142 4.08 22.37 -2.95
CA LYS A 142 3.63 21.12 -3.59
C LYS A 142 2.36 21.33 -4.41
N TYR A 143 1.39 22.08 -3.88
CA TYR A 143 0.17 22.41 -4.61
C TYR A 143 0.47 23.22 -5.89
N PHE A 144 1.29 24.27 -5.80
CA PHE A 144 1.70 25.06 -6.97
C PHE A 144 2.57 24.28 -7.95
N ILE A 145 3.49 23.43 -7.48
CA ILE A 145 4.27 22.53 -8.35
C ILE A 145 3.35 21.55 -9.05
N SER A 146 2.37 20.96 -8.36
CA SER A 146 1.38 20.05 -8.99
C SER A 146 0.60 20.79 -10.08
N ILE A 147 0.12 22.01 -9.80
CA ILE A 147 -0.60 22.84 -10.79
C ILE A 147 0.28 23.16 -11.99
N LEU A 148 1.51 23.62 -11.76
CA LEU A 148 2.46 23.93 -12.84
C LEU A 148 2.85 22.69 -13.65
N TYR A 149 2.91 21.51 -13.03
CA TYR A 149 3.22 20.25 -13.71
C TYR A 149 2.03 19.74 -14.52
N THR A 150 0.81 19.83 -13.98
CA THR A 150 -0.44 19.49 -14.67
C THR A 150 -0.71 20.41 -15.85
N LEU A 151 -0.38 21.71 -15.73
CA LEU A 151 -0.55 22.69 -16.81
C LEU A 151 0.49 22.53 -17.94
N ASN A 152 1.71 22.08 -17.63
CA ASN A 152 2.79 21.96 -18.62
C ASN A 152 2.94 20.57 -19.25
N ASN A 153 2.41 19.51 -18.64
CA ASN A 153 2.49 18.16 -19.18
C ASN A 153 1.13 17.70 -19.73
N CYS A 154 0.87 18.03 -20.99
CA CYS A 154 0.06 17.19 -21.87
C CYS A 154 0.79 15.85 -22.05
N PHE A 155 0.61 14.92 -21.11
CA PHE A 155 1.40 13.69 -21.03
C PHE A 155 1.22 12.76 -22.23
N ASN A 156 2.35 12.37 -22.83
CA ASN A 156 2.49 11.05 -23.44
C ASN A 156 2.47 10.01 -22.31
N THR A 157 1.30 9.42 -22.04
CA THR A 157 0.99 8.61 -20.85
C THR A 157 1.43 7.14 -20.92
N THR A 158 2.67 6.82 -21.30
CA THR A 158 3.08 5.40 -21.42
C THR A 158 4.21 4.94 -20.51
N ASN A 159 4.97 5.83 -19.87
CA ASN A 159 6.12 5.43 -19.06
C ASN A 159 5.86 5.65 -17.56
N PHE A 160 5.16 4.71 -16.94
CA PHE A 160 5.13 4.60 -15.48
C PHE A 160 6.49 4.10 -14.99
N HIS A 161 7.12 4.85 -14.10
CA HIS A 161 8.28 4.41 -13.36
C HIS A 161 7.92 4.28 -11.89
N LEU A 162 7.88 3.03 -11.40
CA LEU A 162 7.84 2.71 -9.98
C LEU A 162 9.26 2.38 -9.52
N LYS A 163 9.59 2.79 -8.28
CA LYS A 163 10.86 2.43 -7.66
C LYS A 163 10.67 1.11 -6.91
N LEU A 164 10.83 0.01 -7.64
CA LEU A 164 10.59 -1.32 -7.08
C LEU A 164 11.64 -1.71 -6.04
N SER A 165 11.21 -2.45 -5.01
CA SER A 165 12.13 -3.09 -4.07
C SER A 165 12.93 -4.20 -4.75
N LYS A 166 13.99 -4.69 -4.09
CA LYS A 166 14.77 -5.84 -4.58
C LYS A 166 13.95 -7.14 -4.66
N GLU A 167 12.81 -7.19 -3.98
CA GLU A 167 11.92 -8.36 -3.96
C GLU A 167 11.04 -8.45 -5.21
N HIS A 168 11.04 -7.39 -6.03
CA HIS A 168 10.22 -7.26 -7.22
C HIS A 168 11.05 -6.88 -8.44
N GLU A 169 10.77 -7.52 -9.58
CA GLU A 169 11.51 -7.29 -10.83
C GLU A 169 10.75 -6.41 -11.82
N SER A 170 9.42 -6.44 -11.76
CA SER A 170 8.55 -5.62 -12.61
C SER A 170 7.18 -5.44 -11.95
N PHE A 171 6.33 -4.66 -12.59
CA PHE A 171 4.95 -4.48 -12.19
C PHE A 171 4.06 -4.43 -13.43
N LEU A 172 2.77 -4.66 -13.24
CA LEU A 172 1.77 -4.40 -14.27
C LEU A 172 0.50 -3.86 -13.64
N PHE A 173 -0.33 -3.25 -14.47
CA PHE A 173 -1.71 -2.95 -14.12
C PHE A 173 -2.63 -3.90 -14.90
N GLU A 174 -3.52 -4.60 -14.20
CA GLU A 174 -4.49 -5.52 -14.79
C GLU A 174 -5.92 -4.99 -14.61
N LYS A 175 -6.61 -4.74 -15.72
CA LYS A 175 -7.98 -4.22 -15.71
C LYS A 175 -9.00 -5.26 -15.26
N ASP A 176 -8.82 -6.51 -15.66
CA ASP A 176 -9.74 -7.56 -15.25
C ASP A 176 -9.35 -8.11 -13.88
N LEU A 177 -10.11 -7.73 -12.85
CA LEU A 177 -9.91 -8.22 -11.49
C LEU A 177 -9.99 -9.74 -11.35
N VAL A 178 -10.69 -10.45 -12.25
CA VAL A 178 -10.70 -11.91 -12.26
C VAL A 178 -9.33 -12.43 -12.69
N LYS A 179 -8.81 -11.95 -13.81
CA LYS A 179 -7.45 -12.26 -14.25
C LYS A 179 -6.39 -11.86 -13.22
N ALA A 180 -6.53 -10.68 -12.60
CA ALA A 180 -5.65 -10.24 -11.52
C ALA A 180 -5.68 -11.22 -10.33
N SER A 181 -6.86 -11.72 -9.96
CA SER A 181 -7.01 -12.72 -8.89
C SER A 181 -6.30 -14.03 -9.19
N GLN A 182 -6.26 -14.44 -10.47
CA GLN A 182 -5.55 -15.64 -10.91
C GLN A 182 -4.03 -15.43 -10.82
N LEU A 183 -3.54 -14.27 -11.27
CA LEU A 183 -2.12 -13.94 -11.23
C LEU A 183 -1.55 -13.92 -9.80
N VAL A 184 -2.34 -13.54 -8.79
CA VAL A 184 -1.92 -13.52 -7.37
C VAL A 184 -2.34 -14.76 -6.58
N GLN A 185 -2.73 -15.85 -7.24
CA GLN A 185 -3.26 -17.06 -6.58
C GLN A 185 -2.26 -17.70 -5.61
N SER A 186 -0.97 -17.70 -5.95
CA SER A 186 0.09 -18.25 -5.09
C SER A 186 0.48 -17.31 -3.93
N HIS A 187 0.08 -16.03 -4.00
CA HIS A 187 0.43 -15.03 -2.99
C HIS A 187 -0.39 -15.20 -1.71
N SER A 188 0.29 -15.20 -0.56
CA SER A 188 -0.35 -15.24 0.77
C SER A 188 -1.33 -16.42 0.93
N LYS A 189 -0.98 -17.59 0.36
CA LYS A 189 -1.83 -18.81 0.37
C LYS A 189 -3.21 -18.61 -0.30
N GLY A 190 -3.26 -17.79 -1.35
CA GLY A 190 -4.49 -17.48 -2.09
C GLY A 190 -5.43 -16.49 -1.40
N ILE A 191 -5.07 -15.96 -0.23
CA ILE A 191 -5.89 -14.96 0.48
C ILE A 191 -6.01 -13.66 -0.33
N CYS A 192 -4.94 -13.24 -1.03
CA CYS A 192 -4.97 -12.07 -1.90
C CYS A 192 -5.87 -12.27 -3.13
N SER A 193 -5.88 -13.49 -3.70
CA SER A 193 -6.76 -13.85 -4.81
C SER A 193 -8.24 -13.76 -4.41
N LYS A 194 -8.60 -14.35 -3.25
CA LYS A 194 -9.96 -14.24 -2.69
C LYS A 194 -10.36 -12.80 -2.42
N ALA A 195 -9.46 -11.98 -1.88
CA ALA A 195 -9.73 -10.57 -1.62
C ALA A 195 -10.04 -9.78 -2.89
N LEU A 196 -9.36 -10.05 -4.02
CA LEU A 196 -9.66 -9.40 -5.29
C LEU A 196 -11.04 -9.79 -5.84
N LEU A 197 -11.45 -11.06 -5.69
CA LEU A 197 -12.78 -11.49 -6.10
C LEU A 197 -13.88 -10.83 -5.26
N LEU A 198 -13.70 -10.76 -3.94
CA LEU A 198 -14.62 -10.04 -3.04
C LEU A 198 -14.62 -8.54 -3.34
N PHE A 199 -13.46 -7.95 -3.65
CA PHE A 199 -13.36 -6.55 -4.05
C PHE A 199 -14.18 -6.27 -5.32
N LYS A 200 -14.02 -7.10 -6.36
CA LYS A 200 -14.81 -7.00 -7.59
C LYS A 200 -16.31 -7.07 -7.30
N GLN A 201 -16.75 -8.04 -6.51
CA GLN A 201 -18.16 -8.26 -6.19
C GLN A 201 -18.79 -7.09 -5.43
N ASN A 202 -18.06 -6.50 -4.47
CA ASN A 202 -18.63 -5.56 -3.51
C ASN A 202 -18.36 -4.09 -3.84
N TYR A 203 -17.36 -3.79 -4.67
CA TYR A 203 -16.86 -2.42 -4.86
C TYR A 203 -16.66 -2.01 -6.32
N GLN A 204 -16.78 -2.93 -7.29
CA GLN A 204 -16.67 -2.61 -8.71
C GLN A 204 -17.87 -3.20 -9.48
N THR A 205 -18.97 -2.45 -9.51
CA THR A 205 -20.12 -2.67 -10.39
C THR A 205 -19.92 -2.03 -11.75
#